data_AF-A0A379WP41-F1
#
_entry.id   AF-A0A379WP41-F1
#
_cell.length_a   1.000
_cell.length_b   1.000
_cell.length_c   1.000
_cell.angle_alpha   90.00
_cell.angle_beta   90.00
_cell.angle_gamma   90.00
#
_symmetry.space_group_name_H-M   'P 1'
#
loop_
_entity.id
_entity.type
_entity.pdbx_description
1 polymer ?
#
loop_
_entity_poly.entity_id
_entity_poly.type
_entity_poly.pdbx_seq_one_letter_code
_entity_poly.pdbx_strand_id
1 'polypeptide(L)'
;MTVKDASGNPIPEAPFVLTRGDGYDRRGEKYTAQDGDDLQGIVTPVVIDGESLAWTTTKMGSQTGPDGTRIISVTRPDTHGTRTAINATLYENAAVSASIDTIFTVVTSPDVSVARMWGHMAPSLTAADGAVYQRPLLYAELASTDNTTTKQETNETWAIFHGPANTGANSARCAAGYYPAVEALDSLYSKYPNRTINTAQGWPVYYSYWSGSNSTSLSSGAKVDFYYVVDLADGSRRSENSSPNSVWQYQICARTPIPQATQITLTSPQAMDDAIQAVKAKNSESIPLLITTTDAMGNPMPYTAFRLNATPDAAQH
;
A
#
# COMPACT_ATOMS: atom_id res chain seq x y z
N MET A 1 -0.71 -3.56 38.56
CA MET A 1 -0.38 -4.82 39.26
C MET A 1 -0.84 -4.75 40.71
N THR A 2 -1.12 -5.90 41.32
CA THR A 2 -1.54 -6.01 42.72
C THR A 2 -0.79 -7.18 43.35
N VAL A 3 -0.16 -6.97 44.49
CA VAL A 3 0.50 -8.05 45.26
C VAL A 3 -0.42 -8.47 46.39
N LYS A 4 -0.62 -9.77 46.58
CA LYS A 4 -1.51 -10.33 47.59
C LYS A 4 -0.81 -11.39 48.44
N ASP A 5 -1.24 -11.53 49.68
CA ASP A 5 -0.85 -12.64 50.55
C ASP A 5 -1.53 -13.96 50.12
N ALA A 6 -1.19 -15.05 50.81
CA ALA A 6 -1.78 -16.37 50.54
C ALA A 6 -3.30 -16.44 50.77
N SER A 7 -3.87 -15.47 51.51
CA SER A 7 -5.30 -15.35 51.77
C SER A 7 -6.02 -14.45 50.75
N GLY A 8 -5.28 -13.84 49.82
CA GLY A 8 -5.81 -12.95 48.78
C GLY A 8 -5.92 -11.48 49.19
N ASN A 9 -5.41 -11.08 50.36
CA ASN A 9 -5.41 -9.69 50.81
C ASN A 9 -4.26 -8.91 50.18
N PRO A 10 -4.45 -7.66 49.73
CA PRO A 10 -3.36 -6.84 49.21
C PRO A 10 -2.25 -6.63 50.24
N ILE A 11 -1.00 -6.69 49.81
CA ILE A 11 0.17 -6.38 50.65
C ILE A 11 0.66 -4.97 50.30
N PRO A 12 0.54 -4.00 51.22
CA PRO A 12 1.09 -2.66 51.06
C PRO A 12 2.60 -2.65 50.85
N GLU A 13 3.10 -1.75 50.01
CA GLU A 13 4.55 -1.49 49.85
C GLU A 13 5.41 -2.72 49.52
N ALA A 14 4.80 -3.74 48.93
CA ALA A 14 5.44 -5.00 48.60
C ALA A 14 6.46 -4.81 47.45
N PRO A 15 7.74 -5.20 47.64
CA PRO A 15 8.76 -5.08 46.62
C PRO A 15 8.63 -6.17 45.54
N PHE A 16 8.81 -5.77 44.29
CA PHE A 16 8.81 -6.65 43.13
C PHE A 16 9.89 -6.22 42.12
N VAL A 17 10.22 -7.13 41.20
CA VAL A 17 11.15 -6.92 40.11
C VAL A 17 10.41 -7.08 38.78
N LEU A 18 10.62 -6.15 37.87
CA LEU A 18 10.17 -6.21 36.49
C LEU A 18 11.30 -6.68 35.58
N THR A 19 10.98 -7.55 34.65
CA THR A 19 11.82 -7.92 33.51
C THR A 19 11.00 -7.93 32.23
N ARG A 20 11.67 -7.94 31.08
CA ARG A 20 11.03 -8.11 29.77
C ARG A 20 11.38 -9.46 29.17
N GLY A 21 10.50 -9.97 28.32
CA GLY A 21 10.81 -11.06 27.40
C GLY A 21 11.45 -10.57 26.10
N ASP A 22 11.67 -11.54 25.21
CA ASP A 22 12.05 -11.29 23.82
C ASP A 22 10.89 -10.66 23.03
N GLY A 23 11.20 -10.17 21.82
CA GLY A 23 10.18 -9.72 20.88
C GLY A 23 9.70 -10.85 19.99
N TYR A 24 8.44 -10.80 19.61
CA TYR A 24 7.84 -11.72 18.65
C TYR A 24 7.06 -10.94 17.61
N ASP A 25 7.25 -11.26 16.33
CA ASP A 25 6.35 -10.74 15.30
C ASP A 25 4.98 -11.44 15.37
N ARG A 26 4.08 -11.11 14.44
CA ARG A 26 2.72 -11.67 14.41
C ARG A 26 2.70 -13.15 14.05
N ARG A 27 3.76 -13.64 13.39
CA ARG A 27 3.94 -15.05 13.00
C ARG A 27 4.62 -15.88 14.08
N GLY A 28 5.05 -15.24 15.17
CA GLY A 28 5.73 -15.89 16.28
C GLY A 28 7.23 -16.08 16.05
N GLU A 29 7.81 -15.43 15.04
CA GLU A 29 9.27 -15.39 14.90
C GLU A 29 9.85 -14.63 16.09
N LYS A 30 10.90 -15.19 16.69
CA LYS A 30 11.53 -14.68 17.90
C LYS A 30 12.68 -13.72 17.54
N TYR A 31 12.72 -12.57 18.20
CA TYR A 31 13.79 -11.58 18.11
C TYR A 31 14.37 -11.33 19.50
N THR A 32 15.63 -11.70 19.69
CA THR A 32 16.26 -11.71 21.02
C THR A 32 16.57 -10.30 21.50
N ALA A 33 16.19 -9.97 22.74
CA ALA A 33 16.54 -8.71 23.37
C ALA A 33 17.75 -8.89 24.30
N GLN A 34 18.95 -8.71 23.75
CA GLN A 34 20.22 -8.93 24.45
C GLN A 34 21.28 -7.90 24.02
N ASP A 35 22.26 -7.69 24.90
CA ASP A 35 23.36 -6.74 24.65
C ASP A 35 24.20 -7.16 23.43
N GLY A 36 24.36 -6.24 22.47
CA GLY A 36 25.20 -6.44 21.28
C GLY A 36 24.67 -7.38 20.19
N ASP A 37 23.44 -7.93 20.28
CA ASP A 37 22.99 -9.01 19.37
C ASP A 37 21.48 -8.95 19.02
N ASP A 38 20.99 -7.77 18.65
CA ASP A 38 19.89 -7.68 17.69
C ASP A 38 20.46 -7.38 16.30
N LEU A 39 20.95 -8.42 15.64
CA LEU A 39 21.50 -8.34 14.27
C LEU A 39 20.47 -7.82 13.24
N GLN A 40 19.17 -7.87 13.56
CA GLN A 40 18.09 -7.46 12.66
C GLN A 40 17.54 -6.06 12.98
N GLY A 41 17.84 -5.51 14.16
CA GLY A 41 17.36 -4.21 14.62
C GLY A 41 15.84 -4.13 14.80
N ILE A 42 15.17 -5.27 15.01
CA ILE A 42 13.71 -5.37 15.09
C ILE A 42 13.18 -5.01 16.48
N VAL A 43 13.91 -5.32 17.55
CA VAL A 43 13.43 -5.12 18.93
C VAL A 43 14.14 -3.98 19.63
N THR A 44 13.38 -3.02 20.13
CA THR A 44 13.90 -1.94 20.97
C THR A 44 13.63 -2.18 22.46
N PRO A 45 14.31 -1.46 23.36
CA PRO A 45 14.04 -1.48 24.79
C PRO A 45 12.56 -1.24 25.13
N VAL A 46 12.08 -1.90 26.19
CA VAL A 46 10.83 -1.52 26.84
C VAL A 46 11.15 -0.41 27.83
N VAL A 47 10.34 0.66 27.85
CA VAL A 47 10.49 1.76 28.81
C VAL A 47 9.33 1.70 29.80
N ILE A 48 9.65 1.61 31.08
CA ILE A 48 8.68 1.58 32.18
C ILE A 48 8.89 2.81 33.05
N ASP A 49 7.87 3.66 33.15
CA ASP A 49 7.91 4.92 33.91
C ASP A 49 9.12 5.83 33.55
N GLY A 50 9.58 5.76 32.30
CA GLY A 50 10.74 6.52 31.81
C GLY A 50 12.09 5.81 31.93
N GLU A 51 12.15 4.67 32.61
CA GLU A 51 13.36 3.86 32.75
C GLU A 51 13.40 2.68 31.77
N SER A 52 14.59 2.39 31.25
CA SER A 52 14.79 1.39 30.20
C SER A 52 15.00 -0.02 30.76
N LEU A 53 14.13 -0.95 30.36
CA LEU A 53 14.37 -2.39 30.32
C LEU A 53 14.90 -2.76 28.93
N ALA A 54 16.21 -2.62 28.74
CA ALA A 54 16.84 -2.86 27.44
C ALA A 54 16.81 -4.34 27.04
N TRP A 55 17.22 -5.22 27.95
CA TRP A 55 17.49 -6.63 27.65
C TRP A 55 16.64 -7.56 28.52
N THR A 56 16.56 -8.84 28.15
CA THR A 56 15.91 -9.88 28.96
C THR A 56 16.58 -10.08 30.33
N THR A 57 17.86 -9.70 30.45
CA THR A 57 18.64 -9.74 31.69
C THR A 57 18.50 -8.48 32.54
N THR A 58 17.98 -7.38 31.99
CA THR A 58 17.75 -6.14 32.73
C THR A 58 16.63 -6.34 33.75
N LYS A 59 16.90 -5.94 35.00
CA LYS A 59 15.96 -6.01 36.12
C LYS A 59 15.67 -4.62 36.63
N MET A 60 14.40 -4.32 36.88
CA MET A 60 13.95 -3.06 37.47
C MET A 60 13.17 -3.35 38.75
N GLY A 61 13.68 -2.89 39.89
CA GLY A 61 13.01 -3.04 41.17
C GLY A 61 11.97 -1.94 41.40
N SER A 62 10.85 -2.27 42.03
CA SER A 62 9.91 -1.28 42.54
C SER A 62 9.02 -1.85 43.65
N GLN A 63 8.09 -1.05 44.16
CA GLN A 63 7.20 -1.39 45.27
C GLN A 63 5.75 -1.02 44.97
N THR A 64 4.79 -1.77 45.52
CA THR A 64 3.37 -1.37 45.47
C THR A 64 3.10 -0.15 46.35
N GLY A 65 1.95 0.50 46.16
CA GLY A 65 1.48 1.56 47.04
C GLY A 65 0.87 1.03 48.33
N PRO A 66 0.31 1.92 49.18
CA PRO A 66 -0.31 1.55 50.46
C PRO A 66 -1.54 0.63 50.34
N ASP A 67 -2.18 0.59 49.17
CA ASP A 67 -3.31 -0.29 48.87
C ASP A 67 -2.87 -1.65 48.29
N GLY A 68 -1.56 -1.90 48.21
CA GLY A 68 -0.97 -3.09 47.60
C GLY A 68 -1.04 -3.13 46.07
N THR A 69 -1.32 -1.99 45.41
CA THR A 69 -1.35 -1.89 43.95
C THR A 69 -0.30 -0.92 43.41
N ARG A 70 0.12 -1.11 42.16
CA ARG A 70 0.93 -0.14 41.41
C ARG A 70 0.50 -0.10 39.95
N ILE A 71 0.32 1.11 39.43
CA ILE A 71 0.16 1.36 38.00
C ILE A 71 1.54 1.70 37.45
N ILE A 72 1.87 1.11 36.30
CA ILE A 72 3.11 1.39 35.57
C ILE A 72 2.74 1.86 34.17
N SER A 73 3.52 2.79 33.63
CA SER A 73 3.38 3.27 32.25
C SER A 73 4.40 2.55 31.38
N VAL A 74 3.93 1.75 30.43
CA VAL A 74 4.80 1.00 29.52
C VAL A 74 4.79 1.70 28.16
N THR A 75 5.95 2.13 27.70
CA THR A 75 6.15 2.60 26.34
C THR A 75 7.22 1.76 25.67
N ARG A 76 7.20 1.78 24.35
CA ARG A 76 8.22 1.11 23.58
C ARG A 76 8.51 1.97 22.36
N PRO A 77 9.70 2.58 22.26
CA PRO A 77 10.13 3.25 21.05
C PRO A 77 10.49 2.20 19.98
N ASP A 78 9.59 1.24 19.73
CA ASP A 78 9.71 0.17 18.73
C ASP A 78 9.18 0.70 17.39
N THR A 79 9.95 0.50 16.34
CA THR A 79 9.62 0.93 14.98
C THR A 79 9.12 -0.19 14.09
N HIS A 80 8.98 -1.43 14.61
CA HIS A 80 8.76 -2.61 13.77
C HIS A 80 7.53 -3.44 14.14
N GLY A 81 6.91 -3.23 15.30
CA GLY A 81 5.61 -3.84 15.59
C GLY A 81 5.71 -5.25 16.17
N THR A 82 6.15 -5.38 17.41
CA THR A 82 6.34 -6.69 18.05
C THR A 82 5.61 -6.85 19.38
N ARG A 83 5.32 -8.11 19.73
CA ARG A 83 4.82 -8.52 21.03
C ARG A 83 5.99 -8.79 21.98
N THR A 84 5.91 -8.31 23.21
CA THR A 84 6.87 -8.62 24.28
C THR A 84 6.15 -8.80 25.61
N ALA A 85 6.54 -9.85 26.34
CA ALA A 85 6.05 -10.09 27.69
C ALA A 85 6.71 -9.14 28.69
N ILE A 86 5.93 -8.61 29.63
CA ILE A 86 6.43 -7.96 30.86
C ILE A 86 6.19 -8.91 32.01
N ASN A 87 7.26 -9.29 32.70
CA ASN A 87 7.21 -10.20 33.83
C ASN A 87 7.40 -9.42 35.12
N ALA A 88 6.60 -9.74 36.12
CA ALA A 88 6.77 -9.27 37.49
C ALA A 88 7.06 -10.47 38.40
N THR A 89 8.10 -10.38 39.21
CA THR A 89 8.43 -11.39 40.24
C THR A 89 8.52 -10.71 41.60
N LEU A 90 8.10 -11.38 42.68
CA LEU A 90 8.32 -10.82 44.02
C LEU A 90 9.82 -10.78 44.32
N TYR A 91 10.26 -9.70 44.99
CA TYR A 91 11.68 -9.48 45.26
C TYR A 91 12.27 -10.56 46.17
N GLU A 92 11.55 -10.94 47.23
CA GLU A 92 11.99 -11.93 48.22
C GLU A 92 11.56 -13.37 47.86
N ASN A 93 10.70 -13.54 46.86
CA ASN A 93 10.20 -14.85 46.44
C ASN A 93 10.05 -14.93 44.92
N ALA A 94 11.14 -15.24 44.23
CA ALA A 94 11.17 -15.35 42.78
C ALA A 94 10.25 -16.46 42.20
N ALA A 95 9.75 -17.39 43.02
CA ALA A 95 8.80 -18.40 42.58
C ALA A 95 7.38 -17.84 42.36
N VAL A 96 7.07 -16.68 42.95
CA VAL A 96 5.80 -15.97 42.74
C VAL A 96 5.99 -14.96 41.62
N SER A 97 5.35 -15.21 40.49
CA SER A 97 5.47 -14.39 39.29
C SER A 97 4.16 -14.23 38.55
N ALA A 98 4.07 -13.16 37.77
CA ALA A 98 2.99 -12.91 36.82
C ALA A 98 3.59 -12.35 35.52
N SER A 99 2.91 -12.58 34.41
CA SER A 99 3.34 -12.09 33.10
C SER A 99 2.15 -11.56 32.31
N ILE A 100 2.39 -10.53 31.51
CA ILE A 100 1.43 -10.01 30.55
C ILE A 100 2.12 -9.71 29.23
N ASP A 101 1.51 -10.13 28.13
CA ASP A 101 1.96 -9.76 26.79
C ASP A 101 1.52 -8.33 26.46
N THR A 102 2.46 -7.54 25.96
CA THR A 102 2.21 -6.21 25.42
C THR A 102 2.53 -6.19 23.93
N ILE A 103 1.69 -5.54 23.13
CA ILE A 103 1.87 -5.39 21.69
C ILE A 103 1.89 -3.90 21.39
N PHE A 104 2.99 -3.44 20.79
CA PHE A 104 3.11 -2.09 20.24
C PHE A 104 3.05 -2.26 18.73
N THR A 105 2.01 -1.72 18.09
CA THR A 105 1.80 -1.89 16.65
C THR A 105 2.56 -0.84 15.84
N VAL A 106 2.96 -1.18 14.61
CA VAL A 106 3.64 -0.26 13.68
C VAL A 106 2.69 0.19 12.55
N VAL A 107 2.82 1.46 12.11
CA VAL A 107 1.97 2.01 11.04
C VAL A 107 2.25 1.37 9.67
N THR A 108 3.47 0.89 9.43
CA THR A 108 3.91 0.30 8.16
C THR A 108 3.48 -1.16 7.95
N SER A 109 2.72 -1.72 8.88
CA SER A 109 2.10 -3.04 8.77
C SER A 109 0.58 -2.93 8.90
N PRO A 110 -0.20 -3.63 8.08
CA PRO A 110 -1.64 -3.66 8.23
C PRO A 110 -2.09 -4.56 9.37
N ASP A 111 -3.21 -4.21 10.00
CA ASP A 111 -3.84 -5.09 11.00
C ASP A 111 -4.66 -6.20 10.34
N VAL A 112 -3.97 -7.16 9.74
CA VAL A 112 -4.56 -8.37 9.15
C VAL A 112 -3.81 -9.60 9.63
N SER A 113 -4.51 -10.74 9.76
CA SER A 113 -3.96 -11.97 10.34
C SER A 113 -2.74 -12.52 9.60
N VAL A 114 -2.59 -12.22 8.30
CA VAL A 114 -1.50 -12.69 7.45
C VAL A 114 -0.26 -11.78 7.44
N ALA A 115 -0.34 -10.60 8.07
CA ALA A 115 0.78 -9.69 8.22
C ALA A 115 1.95 -10.34 8.97
N ARG A 116 3.18 -9.94 8.67
CA ARG A 116 4.36 -10.41 9.39
C ARG A 116 4.44 -9.73 10.75
N MET A 117 4.29 -8.40 10.80
CA MET A 117 4.40 -7.65 12.04
C MET A 117 3.03 -7.28 12.63
N TRP A 118 3.02 -6.84 13.89
CA TRP A 118 1.83 -6.29 14.52
C TRP A 118 1.62 -4.86 14.02
N GLY A 119 0.54 -4.66 13.28
CA GLY A 119 0.31 -3.45 12.49
C GLY A 119 -0.89 -2.62 12.91
N HIS A 120 -0.92 -1.35 12.51
CA HIS A 120 -2.10 -0.48 12.58
C HIS A 120 -2.29 0.40 11.33
N MET A 121 -1.72 0.02 10.18
CA MET A 121 -1.92 0.74 8.92
C MET A 121 -3.41 0.92 8.63
N ALA A 122 -3.80 2.15 8.28
CA ALA A 122 -5.18 2.42 7.87
C ALA A 122 -5.54 1.59 6.61
N PRO A 123 -6.75 1.03 6.54
CA PRO A 123 -7.18 0.23 5.38
C PRO A 123 -7.29 1.07 4.09
N SER A 124 -7.43 2.39 4.23
CA SER A 124 -7.54 3.31 3.12
C SER A 124 -7.05 4.70 3.45
N LEU A 125 -6.61 5.43 2.44
CA LEU A 125 -6.29 6.85 2.51
C LEU A 125 -7.23 7.65 1.62
N THR A 126 -7.49 8.88 2.04
CA THR A 126 -8.25 9.85 1.24
C THR A 126 -7.25 10.80 0.60
N ALA A 127 -7.25 11.00 -0.71
CA ALA A 127 -6.39 11.94 -1.42
C ALA A 127 -6.84 13.42 -1.23
N ALA A 128 -6.14 14.38 -1.84
CA ALA A 128 -6.44 15.81 -1.72
C ALA A 128 -7.76 16.20 -2.41
N ASP A 129 -8.07 15.55 -3.53
CA ASP A 129 -9.32 15.67 -4.28
C ASP A 129 -10.52 14.95 -3.63
N GLY A 130 -10.31 14.31 -2.47
CA GLY A 130 -11.34 13.58 -1.72
C GLY A 130 -11.54 12.12 -2.18
N ALA A 131 -10.83 11.65 -3.20
CA ALA A 131 -10.88 10.25 -3.61
C ALA A 131 -10.33 9.31 -2.51
N VAL A 132 -10.95 8.14 -2.32
CA VAL A 132 -10.53 7.17 -1.29
C VAL A 132 -9.95 5.93 -1.94
N TYR A 133 -8.71 5.61 -1.61
CA TYR A 133 -7.98 4.46 -2.13
C TYR A 133 -7.71 3.46 -1.01
N GLN A 134 -7.94 2.17 -1.28
CA GLN A 134 -7.50 1.11 -0.38
C GLN A 134 -5.99 0.98 -0.42
N ARG A 135 -5.38 0.56 0.70
CA ARG A 135 -3.96 0.25 0.73
C ARG A 135 -3.59 -0.84 -0.28
N PRO A 136 -2.32 -0.90 -0.72
CA PRO A 136 -1.80 -2.08 -1.40
C PRO A 136 -2.06 -3.35 -0.59
N LEU A 137 -2.16 -4.49 -1.28
CA LEU A 137 -2.35 -5.78 -0.63
C LEU A 137 -1.01 -6.41 -0.29
N LEU A 138 -0.96 -7.09 0.85
CA LEU A 138 0.08 -8.08 1.11
C LEU A 138 -0.10 -9.24 0.14
N TYR A 139 1.00 -9.88 -0.25
CA TYR A 139 0.94 -11.04 -1.13
C TYR A 139 0.15 -12.20 -0.54
N ALA A 140 0.21 -12.38 0.78
CA ALA A 140 -0.54 -13.41 1.49
C ALA A 140 -2.05 -13.13 1.58
N GLU A 141 -2.51 -11.95 1.18
CA GLU A 141 -3.95 -11.62 1.09
C GLU A 141 -4.56 -12.03 -0.25
N LEU A 142 -3.73 -12.39 -1.24
CA LEU A 142 -4.21 -12.72 -2.57
C LEU A 142 -4.89 -14.10 -2.60
N ALA A 143 -6.04 -14.18 -3.27
CA ALA A 143 -6.72 -15.45 -3.52
C ALA A 143 -6.01 -16.30 -4.58
N SER A 144 -5.21 -15.68 -5.47
CA SER A 144 -4.37 -16.35 -6.46
C SER A 144 -3.04 -15.61 -6.61
N THR A 145 -1.97 -16.39 -6.81
CA THR A 145 -0.61 -15.91 -7.05
C THR A 145 -0.24 -15.88 -8.54
N ASP A 146 -1.21 -16.09 -9.43
CA ASP A 146 -0.98 -16.02 -10.87
C ASP A 146 -0.72 -14.58 -11.31
N ASN A 147 0.23 -14.37 -12.24
CA ASN A 147 0.48 -13.07 -12.87
C ASN A 147 0.70 -11.90 -11.87
N THR A 148 1.34 -12.21 -10.74
CA THR A 148 1.73 -11.28 -9.67
C THR A 148 3.05 -11.74 -9.08
N THR A 149 3.77 -10.85 -8.42
CA THR A 149 4.96 -11.23 -7.64
C THR A 149 5.02 -10.43 -6.34
N THR A 150 6.13 -10.56 -5.60
CA THR A 150 6.30 -9.98 -4.27
C THR A 150 7.44 -9.00 -4.18
N LYS A 151 7.32 -8.08 -3.22
CA LYS A 151 8.44 -7.29 -2.70
C LYS A 151 8.39 -7.17 -1.20
N GLN A 152 9.56 -7.26 -0.59
CA GLN A 152 9.73 -6.96 0.81
C GLN A 152 9.96 -5.47 0.99
N GLU A 153 9.16 -4.86 1.84
CA GLU A 153 9.31 -3.48 2.29
C GLU A 153 8.75 -3.37 3.70
N THR A 154 9.42 -2.61 4.58
CA THR A 154 8.97 -2.36 5.97
C THR A 154 8.56 -3.62 6.74
N ASN A 155 9.36 -4.69 6.61
CA ASN A 155 9.10 -6.01 7.21
C ASN A 155 7.79 -6.66 6.77
N GLU A 156 7.23 -6.29 5.64
CA GLU A 156 6.05 -6.92 5.05
C GLU A 156 6.34 -7.37 3.61
N THR A 157 5.60 -8.37 3.15
CA THR A 157 5.68 -8.88 1.77
C THR A 157 4.46 -8.39 0.99
N TRP A 158 4.65 -7.34 0.21
CA TRP A 158 3.63 -6.69 -0.60
C TRP A 158 3.47 -7.34 -1.97
N ALA A 159 2.24 -7.36 -2.48
CA ALA A 159 1.93 -7.77 -3.84
C ALA A 159 2.26 -6.66 -4.83
N ILE A 160 2.91 -7.02 -5.94
CA ILE A 160 3.12 -6.11 -7.07
C ILE A 160 2.69 -6.78 -8.38
N PHE A 161 2.23 -5.95 -9.31
CA PHE A 161 1.50 -6.40 -10.49
C PHE A 161 2.08 -5.79 -11.76
N HIS A 162 1.84 -6.47 -12.88
CA HIS A 162 1.98 -5.85 -14.19
C HIS A 162 0.95 -4.74 -14.38
N GLY A 163 1.24 -3.82 -15.30
CA GLY A 163 0.44 -2.63 -15.52
C GLY A 163 -0.93 -2.87 -16.17
N PRO A 164 -1.66 -1.77 -16.47
CA PRO A 164 -3.04 -1.81 -16.92
C PRO A 164 -3.31 -2.58 -18.22
N ALA A 165 -2.36 -2.65 -19.16
CA ALA A 165 -2.50 -3.35 -20.43
C ALA A 165 -2.30 -4.88 -20.34
N ASN A 166 -1.81 -5.39 -19.21
CA ASN A 166 -1.62 -6.83 -19.06
C ASN A 166 -2.99 -7.55 -18.96
N THR A 167 -3.13 -8.71 -19.61
CA THR A 167 -4.39 -9.48 -19.66
C THR A 167 -4.36 -10.77 -18.82
N GLY A 168 -3.29 -11.00 -18.06
CA GLY A 168 -3.14 -12.18 -17.22
C GLY A 168 -4.12 -12.20 -16.05
N ALA A 169 -4.64 -13.40 -15.76
CA ALA A 169 -5.70 -13.60 -14.77
C ALA A 169 -5.16 -13.42 -13.34
N ASN A 170 -5.65 -12.41 -12.62
CA ASN A 170 -5.54 -12.28 -11.17
C ASN A 170 -6.65 -11.35 -10.69
N SER A 171 -7.51 -11.82 -9.78
CA SER A 171 -8.69 -11.08 -9.31
C SER A 171 -8.36 -9.85 -8.45
N ALA A 172 -7.15 -9.76 -7.90
CA ALA A 172 -6.69 -8.60 -7.14
C ALA A 172 -6.21 -7.45 -8.03
N ARG A 173 -6.02 -7.69 -9.34
CA ARG A 173 -5.69 -6.63 -10.30
C ARG A 173 -6.85 -5.66 -10.44
N CYS A 174 -6.55 -4.38 -10.63
CA CYS A 174 -7.60 -3.44 -10.95
C CYS A 174 -8.23 -3.83 -12.29
N ALA A 175 -9.57 -3.88 -12.33
CA ALA A 175 -10.27 -4.05 -13.59
C ALA A 175 -9.94 -2.90 -14.56
N ALA A 176 -10.10 -3.13 -15.86
CA ALA A 176 -9.94 -2.09 -16.87
C ALA A 176 -10.82 -0.88 -16.51
N GLY A 177 -10.23 0.33 -16.57
CA GLY A 177 -10.89 1.57 -16.16
C GLY A 177 -10.85 1.87 -14.65
N TYR A 178 -10.34 0.98 -13.79
CA TYR A 178 -10.26 1.21 -12.34
C TYR A 178 -8.86 1.59 -11.83
N TYR A 179 -7.83 1.55 -12.68
CA TYR A 179 -6.54 2.15 -12.34
C TYR A 179 -6.71 3.67 -12.24
N PRO A 180 -6.28 4.34 -11.16
CA PRO A 180 -6.40 5.80 -11.00
C PRO A 180 -5.70 6.56 -12.12
N ALA A 181 -6.20 7.73 -12.49
CA ALA A 181 -5.50 8.63 -13.40
C ALA A 181 -4.21 9.11 -12.74
N VAL A 182 -3.22 9.50 -13.54
CA VAL A 182 -1.95 10.02 -13.01
C VAL A 182 -2.17 11.23 -12.10
N GLU A 183 -3.12 12.11 -12.45
CA GLU A 183 -3.52 13.28 -11.66
C GLU A 183 -4.10 12.89 -10.30
N ALA A 184 -4.76 11.74 -10.21
CA ALA A 184 -5.32 11.25 -8.96
C ALA A 184 -4.24 10.69 -8.03
N LEU A 185 -3.18 10.08 -8.61
CA LEU A 185 -1.98 9.71 -7.85
C LEU A 185 -1.18 10.95 -7.41
N ASP A 186 -1.12 11.99 -8.25
CA ASP A 186 -0.53 13.28 -7.85
C ASP A 186 -1.30 13.92 -6.70
N SER A 187 -2.63 13.86 -6.72
CA SER A 187 -3.51 14.31 -5.64
C SER A 187 -3.22 13.54 -4.34
N LEU A 188 -3.04 12.21 -4.42
CA LEU A 188 -2.65 11.38 -3.28
C LEU A 188 -1.27 11.79 -2.71
N TYR A 189 -0.27 11.96 -3.58
CA TYR A 189 1.06 12.44 -3.18
C TYR A 189 1.00 13.84 -2.56
N SER A 190 0.23 14.77 -3.13
CA SER A 190 0.16 16.16 -2.64
C SER A 190 -0.34 16.26 -1.20
N LYS A 191 -1.20 15.32 -0.78
CA LYS A 191 -1.69 15.24 0.60
C LYS A 191 -0.69 14.58 1.54
N TYR A 192 0.11 13.65 1.03
CA TYR A 192 1.10 12.90 1.79
C TYR A 192 2.50 13.01 1.17
N PRO A 193 3.05 14.24 1.02
CA PRO A 193 4.27 14.47 0.25
C PRO A 193 5.52 14.01 1.02
N ASN A 194 6.67 14.01 0.37
CA ASN A 194 7.98 13.77 1.00
C ASN A 194 8.01 12.48 1.86
N ARG A 195 7.53 11.37 1.30
CA ARG A 195 7.45 10.06 1.95
C ARG A 195 6.52 9.97 3.16
N THR A 196 5.73 10.99 3.47
CA THR A 196 4.80 10.93 4.62
C THR A 196 3.70 9.88 4.43
N ILE A 197 3.39 9.50 3.19
CA ILE A 197 2.50 8.36 2.91
C ILE A 197 3.07 7.03 3.47
N ASN A 198 4.39 6.90 3.56
CA ASN A 198 5.06 5.76 4.17
C ASN A 198 5.30 5.97 5.66
N THR A 199 5.95 7.08 6.03
CA THR A 199 6.39 7.29 7.42
C THR A 199 5.25 7.59 8.40
N ALA A 200 4.16 8.21 7.93
CA ALA A 200 3.01 8.56 8.77
C ALA A 200 1.76 7.72 8.46
N GLN A 201 1.62 7.20 7.24
CA GLN A 201 0.44 6.40 6.84
C GLN A 201 0.75 4.93 6.54
N GLY A 202 2.03 4.57 6.49
CA GLY A 202 2.48 3.18 6.40
C GLY A 202 2.56 2.58 5.00
N TRP A 203 2.04 3.22 3.96
CA TRP A 203 1.98 2.62 2.63
C TRP A 203 3.38 2.41 2.05
N PRO A 204 3.62 1.30 1.34
CA PRO A 204 4.92 1.02 0.74
C PRO A 204 5.23 2.01 -0.40
N VAL A 205 6.46 2.46 -0.53
CA VAL A 205 6.90 3.45 -1.55
C VAL A 205 8.22 3.08 -2.21
N TYR A 206 8.73 1.85 -2.01
CA TYR A 206 9.97 1.41 -2.66
C TYR A 206 9.82 1.21 -4.17
N TYR A 207 8.58 0.99 -4.63
CA TYR A 207 8.20 0.95 -6.04
C TYR A 207 7.14 2.02 -6.33
N SER A 208 7.00 2.36 -7.60
CA SER A 208 5.98 3.29 -8.07
C SER A 208 4.60 2.63 -8.08
N TYR A 209 3.57 3.44 -8.32
CA TYR A 209 2.18 3.02 -8.44
C TYR A 209 1.70 3.17 -9.87
N TRP A 210 1.07 2.13 -10.41
CA TRP A 210 0.45 2.17 -11.74
C TRP A 210 -0.70 3.19 -11.80
N SER A 211 -0.66 4.05 -12.82
CA SER A 211 -1.83 4.82 -13.26
C SER A 211 -2.49 4.19 -14.48
N GLY A 212 -3.76 4.52 -14.71
CA GLY A 212 -4.49 4.24 -15.93
C GLY A 212 -4.25 5.25 -17.06
N SER A 213 -3.40 6.26 -16.84
CA SER A 213 -3.11 7.30 -17.84
C SER A 213 -2.01 6.83 -18.79
N ASN A 214 -2.30 6.85 -20.08
CA ASN A 214 -1.35 6.50 -21.13
C ASN A 214 -0.23 7.56 -21.22
N SER A 215 1.03 7.12 -21.30
CA SER A 215 2.20 8.01 -21.42
C SER A 215 2.81 8.01 -22.82
N THR A 216 2.18 7.33 -23.77
CA THR A 216 2.63 7.21 -25.15
C THR A 216 2.41 8.52 -25.90
N SER A 217 3.46 9.01 -26.55
CA SER A 217 3.35 10.11 -27.51
C SER A 217 2.45 9.72 -28.69
N LEU A 218 1.58 10.64 -29.13
CA LEU A 218 0.67 10.47 -30.29
C LEU A 218 1.39 10.41 -31.66
N SER A 219 2.72 10.37 -31.69
CA SER A 219 3.54 10.34 -32.91
C SER A 219 3.52 8.98 -33.62
N SER A 220 3.69 8.98 -34.95
CA SER A 220 3.84 7.77 -35.77
C SER A 220 5.04 6.92 -35.30
N GLY A 221 4.77 5.73 -34.75
CA GLY A 221 5.78 4.88 -34.10
C GLY A 221 5.58 4.69 -32.58
N ALA A 222 4.53 5.30 -32.03
CA ALA A 222 4.04 5.16 -30.66
C ALA A 222 4.07 3.71 -30.15
N LYS A 223 4.79 3.50 -29.04
CA LYS A 223 4.77 2.22 -28.32
C LYS A 223 3.40 2.07 -27.65
N VAL A 224 2.51 1.30 -28.26
CA VAL A 224 1.26 0.86 -27.62
C VAL A 224 1.62 0.21 -26.27
N ASP A 225 0.83 0.51 -25.23
CA ASP A 225 0.98 -0.01 -23.85
C ASP A 225 1.96 0.72 -22.91
N PHE A 226 2.28 2.00 -23.12
CA PHE A 226 2.99 2.78 -22.11
C PHE A 226 2.04 3.59 -21.22
N TYR A 227 2.25 3.50 -19.91
CA TYR A 227 1.46 4.19 -18.88
C TYR A 227 2.35 5.03 -17.99
N TYR A 228 1.79 6.03 -17.31
CA TYR A 228 2.52 6.68 -16.23
C TYR A 228 2.49 5.80 -14.99
N VAL A 229 3.62 5.74 -14.29
CA VAL A 229 3.68 5.34 -12.89
C VAL A 229 4.15 6.53 -12.06
N VAL A 230 3.66 6.61 -10.83
CA VAL A 230 3.99 7.69 -9.90
C VAL A 230 4.72 7.11 -8.70
N ASP A 231 5.89 7.64 -8.40
CA ASP A 231 6.58 7.35 -7.15
C ASP A 231 5.95 8.21 -6.03
N LEU A 232 5.28 7.57 -5.08
CA LEU A 232 4.62 8.29 -3.98
C LEU A 232 5.61 8.71 -2.86
N ALA A 233 6.89 8.35 -2.97
CA ALA A 233 7.94 8.87 -2.10
C ALA A 233 8.24 10.34 -2.43
N ASP A 234 8.36 10.68 -3.71
CA ASP A 234 8.84 12.00 -4.18
C ASP A 234 7.92 12.70 -5.18
N GLY A 235 6.87 12.04 -5.68
CA GLY A 235 5.90 12.57 -6.63
C GLY A 235 6.36 12.51 -8.08
N SER A 236 7.52 11.92 -8.36
CA SER A 236 8.05 11.81 -9.72
C SER A 236 7.18 10.87 -10.57
N ARG A 237 7.05 11.24 -11.85
CA ARG A 237 6.33 10.46 -12.86
C ARG A 237 7.31 9.88 -13.85
N ARG A 238 7.09 8.64 -14.25
CA ARG A 238 7.89 7.97 -15.28
C ARG A 238 6.98 7.18 -16.22
N SER A 239 7.39 7.11 -17.48
CA SER A 239 6.71 6.32 -18.51
C SER A 239 7.20 4.89 -18.43
N GLU A 240 6.27 3.94 -18.30
CA GLU A 240 6.59 2.52 -18.19
C GLU A 240 5.81 1.67 -19.18
N ASN A 241 6.48 0.66 -19.72
CA ASN A 241 5.83 -0.35 -20.54
C ASN A 241 4.93 -1.22 -19.65
N SER A 242 3.70 -1.47 -20.06
CA SER A 242 2.73 -2.29 -19.34
C SER A 242 2.54 -3.69 -19.94
N SER A 243 3.37 -4.10 -20.91
CA SER A 243 3.25 -5.40 -21.57
C SER A 243 3.47 -6.59 -20.61
N PRO A 244 3.08 -7.82 -20.96
CA PRO A 244 3.11 -8.97 -20.05
C PRO A 244 4.47 -9.46 -19.54
N ASN A 245 5.58 -8.86 -20.00
CA ASN A 245 6.94 -9.14 -19.51
C ASN A 245 7.62 -7.86 -18.98
N SER A 246 6.82 -6.89 -18.56
CA SER A 246 7.29 -5.56 -18.17
C SER A 246 7.61 -5.46 -16.67
N VAL A 247 7.80 -4.21 -16.22
CA VAL A 247 8.08 -3.89 -14.82
C VAL A 247 6.89 -4.25 -13.93
N TRP A 248 7.21 -4.53 -12.67
CA TRP A 248 6.25 -4.79 -11.62
C TRP A 248 6.21 -3.59 -10.69
N GLN A 249 5.01 -3.12 -10.39
CA GLN A 249 4.80 -1.93 -9.56
C GLN A 249 3.64 -2.17 -8.60
N TYR A 250 3.50 -1.30 -7.60
CA TYR A 250 2.29 -1.28 -6.78
C TYR A 250 1.09 -0.88 -7.64
N GLN A 251 -0.09 -1.28 -7.19
CA GLN A 251 -1.35 -0.76 -7.72
C GLN A 251 -2.29 -0.48 -6.57
N ILE A 252 -3.14 0.51 -6.80
CA ILE A 252 -4.34 0.78 -6.02
C ILE A 252 -5.45 0.98 -7.04
N CYS A 253 -6.67 0.61 -6.68
CA CYS A 253 -7.81 0.74 -7.56
C CYS A 253 -8.69 1.88 -7.08
N ALA A 254 -9.18 2.69 -8.01
CA ALA A 254 -10.29 3.59 -7.76
C ALA A 254 -11.54 2.78 -7.39
N ARG A 255 -12.46 3.37 -6.62
CA ARG A 255 -13.77 2.75 -6.33
C ARG A 255 -14.77 2.97 -7.47
N THR A 256 -14.62 4.06 -8.19
CA THR A 256 -15.41 4.41 -9.37
C THR A 256 -14.53 4.28 -10.60
N PRO A 257 -15.04 3.70 -11.70
CA PRO A 257 -14.28 3.65 -12.94
C PRO A 257 -14.01 5.06 -13.44
N ILE A 258 -12.82 5.25 -14.01
CA ILE A 258 -12.48 6.47 -14.72
C ILE A 258 -13.37 6.56 -15.96
N PRO A 259 -13.93 7.74 -16.27
CA PRO A 259 -14.61 7.97 -17.53
C PRO A 259 -13.70 7.59 -18.71
N GLN A 260 -14.14 6.64 -19.52
CA GLN A 260 -13.43 6.24 -20.74
C GLN A 260 -14.28 6.58 -21.96
N ALA A 261 -13.63 7.07 -23.01
CA ALA A 261 -14.26 7.10 -24.32
C ALA A 261 -14.42 5.65 -24.81
N THR A 262 -15.65 5.27 -25.11
CA THR A 262 -16.00 3.93 -25.60
C THR A 262 -16.44 3.95 -27.06
N GLN A 263 -16.67 5.13 -27.60
CA GLN A 263 -17.17 5.34 -28.95
C GLN A 263 -16.33 6.40 -29.66
N ILE A 264 -16.08 6.18 -30.95
CA ILE A 264 -15.43 7.12 -31.85
C ILE A 264 -16.20 7.17 -33.16
N THR A 265 -16.55 8.37 -33.61
CA THR A 265 -17.20 8.60 -34.91
C THR A 265 -16.31 9.44 -35.80
N LEU A 266 -16.21 9.05 -37.07
CA LEU A 266 -15.50 9.77 -38.12
C LEU A 266 -16.51 10.20 -39.17
N THR A 267 -16.70 11.50 -39.34
CA THR A 267 -17.65 12.07 -40.30
C THR A 267 -16.96 13.11 -41.18
N SER A 268 -17.61 13.53 -42.27
CA SER A 268 -17.17 14.67 -43.06
C SER A 268 -18.31 15.67 -43.16
N PRO A 269 -18.05 16.99 -43.12
CA PRO A 269 -19.05 17.99 -43.46
C PRO A 269 -19.36 18.02 -44.97
N GLN A 270 -18.59 17.31 -45.81
CA GLN A 270 -18.89 17.17 -47.24
C GLN A 270 -19.99 16.11 -47.47
N ALA A 271 -20.75 16.26 -48.55
CA ALA A 271 -21.79 15.30 -48.91
C ALA A 271 -21.19 13.92 -49.21
N MET A 272 -21.73 12.90 -48.58
CA MET A 272 -21.40 11.50 -48.86
C MET A 272 -22.17 11.05 -50.10
N ASP A 273 -21.51 10.34 -51.00
CA ASP A 273 -22.17 9.67 -52.11
C ASP A 273 -22.76 8.35 -51.63
N ASP A 274 -24.09 8.28 -51.52
CA ASP A 274 -24.81 7.12 -50.99
C ASP A 274 -24.62 5.84 -51.82
N ALA A 275 -24.36 5.97 -53.13
CA ALA A 275 -24.23 4.80 -54.00
C ALA A 275 -22.91 4.05 -53.78
N ILE A 276 -21.85 4.76 -53.42
CA ILE A 276 -20.51 4.19 -53.18
C ILE A 276 -20.04 4.32 -51.73
N GLN A 277 -20.86 4.92 -50.86
CA GLN A 277 -20.56 5.17 -49.45
C GLN A 277 -19.22 5.90 -49.25
N ALA A 278 -18.95 6.96 -50.03
CA ALA A 278 -17.69 7.68 -49.99
C ALA A 278 -17.85 9.20 -50.17
N VAL A 279 -16.92 9.96 -49.57
CA VAL A 279 -16.80 11.41 -49.77
C VAL A 279 -15.84 11.67 -50.93
N LYS A 280 -16.21 12.58 -51.84
CA LYS A 280 -15.43 12.89 -53.05
C LYS A 280 -14.77 14.26 -52.95
N ALA A 281 -13.52 14.33 -53.38
CA ALA A 281 -12.81 15.58 -53.65
C ALA A 281 -12.02 15.42 -54.96
N LYS A 282 -11.70 16.52 -55.65
CA LYS A 282 -10.82 16.43 -56.83
C LYS A 282 -9.40 16.06 -56.40
N ASN A 283 -8.62 15.53 -57.34
CA ASN A 283 -7.20 15.27 -57.08
C ASN A 283 -6.50 16.54 -56.58
N SER A 284 -5.75 16.41 -55.49
CA SER A 284 -5.09 17.52 -54.78
C SER A 284 -6.00 18.44 -53.97
N GLU A 285 -7.31 18.17 -53.86
CA GLU A 285 -8.19 18.81 -52.88
C GLU A 285 -8.22 18.02 -51.56
N SER A 286 -8.56 18.70 -50.46
CA SER A 286 -8.63 18.08 -49.12
C SER A 286 -10.07 17.66 -48.77
N ILE A 287 -10.22 16.50 -48.13
CA ILE A 287 -11.46 16.09 -47.48
C ILE A 287 -11.33 16.39 -45.97
N PRO A 288 -12.10 17.34 -45.41
CA PRO A 288 -12.14 17.57 -43.98
C PRO A 288 -12.85 16.39 -43.30
N LEU A 289 -12.26 15.90 -42.23
CA LEU A 289 -12.83 14.86 -41.39
C LEU A 289 -13.04 15.42 -39.97
N LEU A 290 -14.20 15.15 -39.40
CA LEU A 290 -14.56 15.45 -38.03
C LEU A 290 -14.50 14.16 -37.22
N ILE A 291 -13.74 14.21 -36.11
CA ILE A 291 -13.62 13.11 -35.16
C ILE A 291 -14.34 13.52 -33.89
N THR A 292 -15.19 12.64 -33.37
CA THR A 292 -15.87 12.83 -32.09
C THR A 292 -15.72 11.58 -31.26
N THR A 293 -15.33 11.74 -30.00
CA THR A 293 -15.22 10.65 -29.02
C THR A 293 -16.25 10.86 -27.93
N THR A 294 -16.95 9.80 -27.58
CA THR A 294 -18.02 9.82 -26.56
C THR A 294 -17.88 8.65 -25.58
N ASP A 295 -18.45 8.83 -24.40
CA ASP A 295 -18.66 7.74 -23.44
C ASP A 295 -19.77 6.78 -23.94
N ALA A 296 -20.09 5.76 -23.14
CA ALA A 296 -21.11 4.76 -23.50
C ALA A 296 -22.52 5.34 -23.56
N MET A 297 -22.74 6.51 -22.95
CA MET A 297 -24.02 7.23 -22.92
C MET A 297 -24.11 8.30 -24.03
N GLY A 298 -23.05 8.49 -24.83
CA GLY A 298 -23.00 9.49 -25.90
C GLY A 298 -22.54 10.88 -25.46
N ASN A 299 -22.05 11.05 -24.22
CA ASN A 299 -21.52 12.33 -23.77
C ASN A 299 -20.12 12.56 -24.37
N PRO A 300 -19.80 13.79 -24.83
CA PRO A 300 -18.47 14.11 -25.35
C PRO A 300 -17.35 13.84 -24.34
N MET A 301 -16.30 13.16 -24.79
CA MET A 301 -15.12 12.83 -23.99
C MET A 301 -13.91 13.60 -24.52
N PRO A 302 -13.61 14.80 -23.97
CA PRO A 302 -12.50 15.63 -24.44
C PRO A 302 -11.13 14.99 -24.14
N TYR A 303 -10.10 15.43 -24.86
CA TYR A 303 -8.70 14.99 -24.70
C TYR A 303 -8.46 13.48 -24.88
N THR A 304 -9.39 12.79 -25.56
CA THR A 304 -9.23 11.37 -25.89
C THR A 304 -8.22 11.21 -27.02
N ALA A 305 -7.15 10.46 -26.76
CA ALA A 305 -6.19 10.04 -27.76
C ALA A 305 -6.84 9.09 -28.78
N PHE A 306 -6.60 9.31 -30.07
CA PHE A 306 -7.03 8.42 -31.15
C PHE A 306 -5.90 8.19 -32.16
N ARG A 307 -6.01 7.12 -32.94
CA ARG A 307 -5.08 6.80 -34.02
C ARG A 307 -5.84 6.57 -35.31
N LEU A 308 -5.40 7.22 -36.38
CA LEU A 308 -5.86 6.93 -37.75
C LEU A 308 -4.92 5.89 -38.36
N ASN A 309 -5.49 4.83 -38.93
CA ASN A 309 -4.78 3.83 -39.70
C ASN A 309 -5.34 3.80 -41.11
N ALA A 310 -4.49 3.93 -42.12
CA ALA A 310 -4.85 3.58 -43.48
C ALA A 310 -4.61 2.08 -43.66
N THR A 311 -5.69 1.30 -43.72
CA THR A 311 -5.59 -0.07 -44.22
C THR A 311 -5.60 0.00 -45.76
N PRO A 312 -4.65 -0.65 -46.45
CA PRO A 312 -4.82 -0.89 -47.87
C PRO A 312 -6.09 -1.72 -48.04
N ASP A 313 -7.01 -1.29 -48.89
CA ASP A 313 -8.17 -2.10 -49.23
C ASP A 313 -7.69 -3.48 -49.69
N ALA A 314 -8.27 -4.53 -49.13
CA ALA A 314 -8.22 -5.83 -49.76
C ALA A 314 -8.92 -5.66 -51.11
N ALA A 315 -8.14 -5.61 -52.18
CA ALA A 315 -8.64 -5.57 -53.54
C ALA A 315 -9.71 -6.65 -53.70
N GLN A 316 -10.98 -6.26 -53.71
CA GLN A 316 -12.03 -7.09 -54.27
C GLN A 316 -11.85 -7.04 -55.79
N HIS A 317 -11.83 -8.25 -56.37
CA HIS A 317 -11.53 -8.59 -57.76
C HIS A 317 -12.05 -7.63 -58.84
#